data_AF-A0A6B0Y2N0-F1
#
_entry.id   AF-A0A6B0Y2N0-F1
#
_cell.length_a   1.000
_cell.length_b   1.000
_cell.length_c   1.000
_cell.angle_alpha   90.00
_cell.angle_beta   90.00
_cell.angle_gamma   90.00
#
_symmetry.space_group_name_H-M   'P 1'
#
loop_
_entity.id
_entity.type
_entity.pdbx_description
1 polymer ?
#
loop_
_entity_poly.entity_id
_entity_poly.type
_entity_poly.pdbx_seq_one_letter_code
_entity_poly.pdbx_strand_id
1 'polypeptide(L)' 'MTEYPTSFDKAGLMACARGELFGPGNAQLPAPPMLMMDRITEVSGD' A
#
# COMPACT_ATOMS: atom_id res chain seq x y z
N MET A 1 -8.72 3.08 -15.40
CA MET A 1 -7.98 3.31 -14.14
C MET A 1 -8.35 2.16 -13.23
N THR A 2 -7.39 1.37 -12.76
CA THR A 2 -7.67 0.33 -11.75
C THR A 2 -8.17 1.05 -10.51
N GLU A 3 -9.41 0.79 -10.09
CA GLU A 3 -9.94 1.32 -8.83
C GLU A 3 -9.23 0.58 -7.69
N TYR A 4 -8.21 1.21 -7.12
CA TYR A 4 -7.57 0.72 -5.91
C TYR A 4 -8.45 1.05 -4.69
N PRO A 5 -8.31 0.29 -3.59
CA PRO A 5 -8.92 0.65 -2.32
C PRO A 5 -8.53 2.07 -1.90
N THR A 6 -9.48 2.83 -1.37
CA THR A 6 -9.24 4.16 -0.79
C THR A 6 -8.85 4.08 0.68
N SER A 7 -8.70 2.88 1.24
CA SER A 7 -8.16 2.65 2.57
C SER A 7 -7.41 1.31 2.59
N PHE A 8 -6.41 1.21 3.46
CA PHE A 8 -5.57 0.03 3.59
C PHE A 8 -5.33 -0.27 5.06
N ASP A 9 -5.59 -1.51 5.46
CA ASP A 9 -5.15 -2.01 6.75
C ASP A 9 -3.69 -2.48 6.69
N LYS A 10 -3.17 -2.96 7.81
CA LYS A 10 -1.78 -3.46 7.90
C LYS A 10 -1.49 -4.57 6.89
N ALA A 11 -2.46 -5.44 6.62
CA ALA A 11 -2.28 -6.53 5.67
C ALA A 11 -2.13 -5.98 4.24
N GLY A 12 -2.94 -5.00 3.86
CA GLY A 12 -2.83 -4.27 2.60
C GLY A 12 -1.49 -3.55 2.45
N LEU A 13 -1.01 -2.88 3.49
CA LEU A 13 0.32 -2.24 3.48
C LEU A 13 1.44 -3.25 3.31
N MET A 14 1.35 -4.41 3.96
CA MET A 14 2.33 -5.47 3.82
C MET A 14 2.30 -6.12 2.42
N ALA A 15 1.12 -6.26 1.80
CA ALA A 15 1.01 -6.71 0.41
C ALA A 15 1.67 -5.72 -0.57
N CYS A 16 1.50 -4.41 -0.33
CA CYS A 16 2.20 -3.37 -1.08
C CYS A 16 3.72 -3.45 -0.90
N ALA A 17 4.21 -3.65 0.34
CA ALA A 17 5.63 -3.81 0.62
C ALA A 17 6.25 -5.08 -0.02
N ARG A 18 5.45 -6.12 -0.26
CA ARG A 18 5.87 -7.33 -1.00
C ARG A 18 5.78 -7.19 -2.53
N GLY A 19 5.30 -6.05 -3.04
CA GLY A 19 5.11 -5.82 -4.47
C GLY A 19 3.90 -6.55 -5.08
N GLU A 20 2.98 -7.03 -4.25
CA GLU A 20 1.80 -7.80 -4.69
C GLU A 20 0.65 -6.90 -5.15
N LEU A 21 0.65 -5.62 -4.75
CA LEU A 21 -0.51 -4.73 -4.93
C LEU A 21 -0.51 -4.00 -6.28
N PHE A 22 0.63 -3.45 -6.70
CA PHE A 22 0.72 -2.62 -7.89
C PHE A 22 1.37 -3.34 -9.08
N GLY A 23 1.88 -4.56 -8.89
CA GLY A 23 2.57 -5.33 -9.92
C GLY A 23 4.07 -5.05 -9.99
N PRO A 24 4.81 -5.87 -10.75
CA PRO A 24 6.27 -5.83 -10.80
C PRO A 24 6.80 -4.52 -11.40
N GLY A 25 7.82 -3.94 -10.78
CA GLY A 25 8.45 -2.69 -11.23
C GLY A 25 7.73 -1.40 -10.84
N ASN A 26 6.54 -1.50 -10.23
CA ASN A 26 5.82 -0.35 -9.68
C ASN A 26 6.26 -0.02 -8.25
N ALA A 27 5.76 1.11 -7.73
CA ALA A 27 6.06 1.56 -6.37
C ALA A 27 5.75 0.48 -5.33
N GLN A 28 6.60 0.40 -4.30
CA GLN A 28 6.44 -0.51 -3.17
C GLN A 28 6.63 0.28 -1.89
N LEU A 29 5.88 -0.08 -0.85
CA LEU A 29 6.16 0.45 0.48
C LEU A 29 7.43 -0.17 1.06
N PRO A 30 8.13 0.53 1.97
CA PRO A 30 9.19 -0.09 2.75
C PRO A 30 8.67 -1.27 3.57
N ALA A 31 9.50 -2.30 3.74
CA ALA A 31 9.24 -3.36 4.71
C ALA A 31 9.66 -2.91 6.13
N PRO A 32 9.19 -3.56 7.21
CA PRO A 32 9.74 -3.37 8.55
C PRO A 32 11.27 -3.58 8.59
N PRO A 33 12.02 -2.78 9.38
CA PRO A 33 11.56 -1.80 10.37
C PRO A 33 11.23 -0.40 9.80
N MET A 34 11.33 -0.21 8.49
CA MET A 34 11.15 1.10 7.82
C MET A 34 9.69 1.40 7.48
N LEU A 35 8.77 0.46 7.68
CA LEU A 35 7.33 0.69 7.52
C LEU A 35 6.80 1.45 8.75
N MET A 36 6.56 2.76 8.58
CA MET A 36 6.23 3.67 9.69
C MET A 36 4.73 3.88 9.92
N MET A 37 3.87 3.04 9.34
CA MET A 37 2.41 3.16 9.47
C MET A 37 1.73 1.80 9.51
N ASP A 38 0.61 1.71 10.22
CA ASP A 38 -0.17 0.47 10.36
C ASP A 38 -1.47 0.47 9.54
N ARG A 39 -1.91 1.63 9.04
CA ARG A 39 -3.08 1.76 8.16
C ARG A 39 -3.09 3.09 7.41
N ILE A 40 -3.76 3.11 6.27
CA ILE A 40 -4.21 4.31 5.55
C ILE A 40 -5.73 4.34 5.66
N THR A 41 -6.28 5.39 6.27
CA THR A 41 -7.73 5.49 6.50
C THR A 41 -8.49 6.05 5.30
N GLU A 42 -7.81 6.85 4.47
CA GLU A 42 -8.40 7.50 3.30
C GLU A 42 -7.33 7.83 2.25
N VAL A 43 -7.68 7.65 0.98
CA VAL A 43 -6.97 8.08 -0.21
C VAL A 43 -8.01 8.72 -1.12
N SER A 44 -7.89 10.01 -1.39
CA SER A 44 -8.69 10.73 -2.38
C SER A 44 -7.81 11.17 -3.54
N GLY A 45 -8.42 11.34 -4.71
CA GLY A 45 -7.78 11.89 -5.92
C GLY A 45 -8.02 13.38 -6.11
N ASP A 46 -8.70 14.03 -5.17
CA ASP A 46 -8.96 15.48 -5.15
C ASP A 46 -7.70 16.29 -4.82
#